data_AF-A0A1H2CMA9-F1
#
_entry.id   AF-A0A1H2CMA9-F1
#
_cell.length_a   1.000
_cell.length_b   1.000
_cell.length_c   1.000
_cell.angle_alpha   90.00
_cell.angle_beta   90.00
_cell.angle_gamma   90.00
#
_symmetry.space_group_name_H-M   'P 1'
#
loop_
_entity.id
_entity.type
_entity.pdbx_description
1 polymer ?
#
loop_
_entity_poly.entity_id
_entity_poly.type
_entity_poly.pdbx_seq_one_letter_code
_entity_poly.pdbx_strand_id
1 'polypeptide(L)'
;MINLTVRRPAARNPRILAAAFALGLLAFAADAFDPAAPAGQVLTALISSGLAWGLAAFLAGRRAADHRSAVHGATVLLISATLVYYLLILVVSRRWSGGYLADGSSADLYGLRSLAIMTAAWLVASLIAGPMLGLLGHRTRTTQTTGSALAAGIACGLLSGQGWQEIAAAPPWVFLAAAADGEVAPGFLAAKLIQVILPLAIGAWLAHVQRLWRAWPTLLIAMISTAALTALLWQLLRVAANRFG
;
A
#
# COMPACT_ATOMS: atom_id res chain seq x y z
N MET A 1 -5.15 -24.55 41.60
CA MET A 1 -4.69 -25.25 40.37
C MET A 1 -4.41 -24.21 39.31
N ILE A 2 -3.15 -24.05 38.89
CA ILE A 2 -2.74 -23.08 37.87
C ILE A 2 -2.87 -23.78 36.50
N ASN A 3 -3.78 -23.31 35.66
CA ASN A 3 -3.98 -23.84 34.32
C ASN A 3 -2.90 -23.28 33.39
N LEU A 4 -1.76 -23.94 33.30
CA LEU A 4 -0.70 -23.64 32.33
C LEU A 4 -1.17 -24.09 30.94
N THR A 5 -1.83 -23.19 30.22
CA THR A 5 -2.10 -23.40 28.80
C THR A 5 -0.80 -23.19 28.02
N VAL A 6 -0.15 -24.29 27.65
CA VAL A 6 1.00 -24.27 26.73
C VAL A 6 0.54 -23.69 25.40
N ARG A 7 0.86 -22.41 25.17
CA ARG A 7 0.63 -21.73 23.90
C ARG A 7 1.50 -22.41 22.84
N ARG A 8 0.89 -23.23 21.98
CA ARG A 8 1.58 -23.75 20.79
C ARG A 8 2.17 -22.55 20.03
N PRO A 9 3.42 -22.65 19.55
CA PRO A 9 4.01 -21.60 18.72
C PRO A 9 3.05 -21.33 17.57
N ALA A 10 2.78 -20.06 17.29
CA ALA A 10 1.89 -19.64 16.23
C ALA A 10 2.33 -20.35 14.95
N ALA A 11 1.54 -21.32 14.48
CA ALA A 11 1.86 -22.08 13.29
C ALA A 11 2.13 -21.07 12.16
N ARG A 12 3.34 -21.11 11.60
CA ARG A 12 3.71 -20.28 10.44
C ARG A 12 2.63 -20.48 9.40
N ASN A 13 1.86 -19.43 9.09
CA ASN A 13 0.77 -19.53 8.14
C ASN A 13 1.38 -19.49 6.72
N PRO A 14 1.53 -20.63 6.02
CA PRO A 14 2.26 -20.68 4.76
C PRO A 14 1.59 -19.81 3.69
N ARG A 15 0.28 -19.57 3.81
CA ARG A 15 -0.48 -18.69 2.91
C ARG A 15 -0.03 -17.23 3.01
N ILE A 16 0.35 -16.77 4.20
CA ILE A 16 0.83 -15.40 4.41
C ILE A 16 2.20 -15.22 3.75
N LEU A 17 3.10 -16.18 3.95
CA LEU A 17 4.42 -16.14 3.33
C LEU A 17 4.35 -16.26 1.81
N ALA A 18 3.49 -17.14 1.29
CA ALA A 18 3.26 -17.27 -0.15
C ALA A 18 2.68 -15.96 -0.74
N ALA A 19 1.71 -15.33 -0.07
CA ALA A 19 1.15 -14.06 -0.50
C ALA A 19 2.20 -12.93 -0.46
N ALA A 20 3.04 -12.89 0.57
CA ALA A 20 4.12 -11.91 0.68
C ALA A 20 5.17 -12.08 -0.42
N PHE A 21 5.57 -13.33 -0.71
CA PHE A 21 6.50 -13.64 -1.78
C PHE A 21 5.93 -13.26 -3.15
N ALA A 22 4.68 -13.65 -3.43
CA ALA A 22 3.99 -13.29 -4.66
C ALA A 22 3.88 -11.77 -4.82
N LEU A 23 3.51 -11.04 -3.76
CA LEU A 23 3.40 -9.58 -3.79
C LEU A 23 4.75 -8.91 -4.07
N GLY A 24 5.82 -9.32 -3.37
CA GLY A 24 7.16 -8.79 -3.60
C GLY A 24 7.70 -9.09 -5.00
N LEU A 25 7.44 -10.29 -5.52
CA LEU A 25 7.82 -10.68 -6.88
C LEU A 25 7.04 -9.89 -7.94
N LEU A 26 5.73 -9.71 -7.75
CA LEU A 26 4.90 -8.95 -8.67
C LEU A 26 5.31 -7.46 -8.67
N ALA A 27 5.61 -6.88 -7.51
CA ALA A 27 6.11 -5.50 -7.42
C ALA A 27 7.45 -5.34 -8.16
N PHE A 28 8.35 -6.30 -8.00
CA PHE A 28 9.62 -6.33 -8.74
C PHE A 28 9.41 -6.50 -10.25
N ALA A 29 8.47 -7.35 -10.66
CA ALA A 29 8.15 -7.53 -12.07
C ALA A 29 7.52 -6.27 -12.69
N ALA A 30 6.69 -5.55 -11.93
CA ALA A 30 6.09 -4.29 -12.36
C ALA A 30 7.16 -3.22 -12.66
N ASP A 31 8.24 -3.20 -11.88
CA ASP A 31 9.37 -2.30 -12.10
C ASP A 31 10.14 -2.58 -13.40
N ALA A 32 9.99 -3.76 -14.02
CA ALA A 32 10.64 -4.09 -15.29
C ALA A 32 9.95 -3.44 -16.50
N PHE A 33 8.73 -2.94 -16.32
CA PHE A 33 8.00 -2.24 -17.37
C PHE A 33 8.49 -0.80 -17.49
N ASP A 34 8.45 -0.28 -18.72
CA ASP A 34 8.76 1.12 -18.98
C ASP A 34 7.78 2.03 -18.21
N PRO A 35 8.26 2.90 -17.31
CA PRO A 35 7.39 3.80 -16.55
C PRO A 35 6.73 4.88 -17.42
N ALA A 36 7.24 5.13 -18.63
CA ALA A 36 6.60 6.03 -19.60
C ALA A 36 5.47 5.35 -20.37
N ALA A 37 5.48 4.00 -20.46
CA ALA A 37 4.45 3.27 -21.18
C ALA A 37 3.14 3.21 -20.37
N PRO A 38 1.97 3.35 -21.03
CA PRO A 38 0.67 3.31 -20.34
C PRO A 38 0.45 2.04 -19.52
N ALA A 39 0.88 0.89 -20.05
CA ALA A 39 0.77 -0.40 -19.37
C ALA A 39 1.64 -0.45 -18.10
N GLY A 40 2.85 0.13 -18.14
CA GLY A 40 3.75 0.19 -16.98
C GLY A 40 3.17 1.03 -15.85
N GLN A 41 2.56 2.17 -16.17
CA GLN A 41 1.91 3.04 -15.18
C GLN A 41 0.72 2.35 -14.49
N VAL A 42 -0.14 1.69 -15.27
CA VAL A 42 -1.29 0.93 -14.73
C VAL A 42 -0.83 -0.23 -13.85
N LEU A 43 0.16 -1.00 -14.32
CA LEU A 43 0.69 -2.15 -13.59
C LEU A 43 1.36 -1.72 -12.28
N THR A 44 2.12 -0.63 -12.31
CA THR A 44 2.74 -0.02 -11.12
C THR A 44 1.67 0.40 -10.11
N ALA A 45 0.60 1.06 -10.56
CA ALA A 45 -0.51 1.45 -9.69
C ALA A 45 -1.25 0.25 -9.08
N LEU A 46 -1.38 -0.86 -9.81
CA LEU A 46 -2.07 -2.06 -9.35
C LEU A 46 -1.25 -2.93 -8.40
N ILE A 47 0.08 -2.93 -8.53
CA ILE A 47 0.94 -3.94 -7.92
C ILE A 47 2.04 -3.33 -7.04
N SER A 48 2.63 -2.23 -7.48
CA SER A 48 3.75 -1.54 -6.79
C SER A 48 3.27 -0.34 -5.96
N SER A 49 1.96 -0.22 -5.72
CA SER A 49 1.40 0.86 -4.92
C SER A 49 1.23 0.46 -3.45
N GLY A 50 1.32 1.45 -2.56
CA GLY A 50 0.97 1.29 -1.15
C GLY A 50 -0.46 0.77 -0.96
N LEU A 51 -1.35 0.99 -1.93
CA LEU A 51 -2.70 0.44 -1.97
C LEU A 51 -2.70 -1.09 -2.05
N ALA A 52 -1.99 -1.68 -3.01
CA ALA A 52 -2.00 -3.13 -3.21
C ALA A 52 -1.48 -3.88 -1.97
N TRP A 53 -0.39 -3.33 -1.40
CA TRP A 53 0.23 -3.85 -0.20
C TRP A 53 -0.66 -3.68 1.02
N GLY A 54 -1.23 -2.49 1.19
CA GLY A 54 -2.15 -2.21 2.28
C GLY A 54 -3.43 -3.05 2.20
N LEU A 55 -3.95 -3.29 1.00
CA LEU A 55 -5.10 -4.15 0.79
C LEU A 55 -4.79 -5.61 1.14
N ALA A 56 -3.63 -6.12 0.75
CA ALA A 56 -3.20 -7.47 1.12
C ALA A 56 -3.12 -7.64 2.64
N ALA A 57 -2.54 -6.65 3.35
CA ALA A 57 -2.48 -6.61 4.81
C ALA A 57 -3.88 -6.56 5.46
N PHE A 58 -4.77 -5.71 4.94
CA PHE A 58 -6.17 -5.61 5.39
C PHE A 58 -6.92 -6.95 5.21
N LEU A 59 -6.79 -7.58 4.04
CA LEU A 59 -7.44 -8.87 3.76
C LEU A 59 -6.86 -10.00 4.61
N ALA A 60 -5.55 -9.99 4.90
CA ALA A 60 -4.94 -10.93 5.82
C ALA A 60 -5.54 -10.78 7.23
N GLY A 61 -5.68 -9.53 7.72
CA GLY A 61 -6.34 -9.23 8.99
C GLY A 61 -7.80 -9.65 9.05
N ARG A 62 -8.56 -9.40 7.97
CA ARG A 62 -9.97 -9.79 7.87
C ARG A 62 -10.19 -11.30 7.93
N ARG A 63 -9.26 -12.09 7.36
CA ARG A 63 -9.31 -13.57 7.38
C ARG A 63 -8.78 -14.18 8.68
N ALA A 64 -8.12 -13.41 9.54
CA ALA A 64 -7.52 -13.92 10.76
C ALA A 64 -8.57 -14.31 11.81
N ALA A 65 -8.28 -15.37 12.57
CA ALA A 65 -9.19 -15.92 13.58
C ALA A 65 -9.35 -14.98 14.79
N ASP A 66 -8.26 -14.34 15.21
CA ASP A 66 -8.21 -13.45 16.38
C ASP A 66 -7.40 -12.16 16.07
N HIS A 67 -7.47 -11.17 16.97
CA HIS A 67 -6.78 -9.88 16.78
C HIS A 67 -5.25 -10.01 16.75
N ARG A 68 -4.65 -10.96 17.48
CA ARG A 68 -3.18 -11.11 17.55
C ARG A 68 -2.65 -11.69 16.25
N SER A 69 -3.31 -12.71 15.72
CA SER A 69 -3.04 -13.32 14.41
C SER A 69 -3.31 -12.34 13.27
N ALA A 70 -4.28 -11.44 13.40
CA ALA A 70 -4.53 -10.38 12.43
C ALA A 70 -3.37 -9.40 12.34
N VAL A 71 -2.92 -8.87 13.49
CA VAL A 71 -1.75 -7.98 13.59
C VAL A 71 -0.51 -8.67 13.07
N HIS A 72 -0.16 -9.80 13.67
CA HIS A 72 1.06 -10.52 13.32
C HIS A 72 1.08 -10.95 11.86
N GLY A 73 -0.05 -11.47 11.35
CA GLY A 73 -0.16 -11.92 9.97
C GLY A 73 0.02 -10.79 8.96
N ALA A 74 -0.64 -9.65 9.17
CA ALA A 74 -0.51 -8.48 8.32
C ALA A 74 0.91 -7.86 8.38
N THR A 75 1.51 -7.76 9.57
CA THR A 75 2.87 -7.24 9.73
C THR A 75 3.90 -8.14 9.06
N VAL A 76 3.84 -9.46 9.28
CA VAL A 76 4.75 -10.42 8.64
C VAL A 76 4.58 -10.39 7.13
N LEU A 77 3.35 -10.24 6.62
CA LEU A 77 3.08 -10.12 5.19
C LEU A 77 3.85 -8.94 4.60
N LEU A 78 3.67 -7.75 5.17
CA LEU A 78 4.30 -6.53 4.64
C LEU A 78 5.82 -6.57 4.74
N ILE A 79 6.36 -6.93 5.92
CA ILE A 79 7.82 -7.05 6.10
C ILE A 79 8.41 -8.06 5.11
N SER A 80 7.80 -9.23 4.97
CA SER A 80 8.33 -10.26 4.09
C SER A 80 8.24 -9.84 2.62
N ALA A 81 7.15 -9.19 2.20
CA ALA A 81 7.02 -8.65 0.86
C ALA A 81 8.08 -7.56 0.59
N THR A 82 8.33 -6.65 1.54
CA THR A 82 9.35 -5.59 1.43
C THR A 82 10.73 -6.20 1.28
N LEU A 83 11.05 -7.18 2.12
CA LEU A 83 12.33 -7.87 2.05
C LEU A 83 12.51 -8.61 0.71
N VAL A 84 11.51 -9.36 0.25
CA VAL A 84 11.56 -10.06 -1.05
C VAL A 84 11.79 -9.06 -2.18
N TYR A 85 11.03 -7.96 -2.22
CA TYR A 85 11.16 -6.93 -3.25
C TYR A 85 12.56 -6.31 -3.28
N TYR A 86 13.06 -5.83 -2.13
CA TYR A 86 14.38 -5.18 -2.08
C TYR A 86 15.53 -6.17 -2.26
N LEU A 87 15.39 -7.43 -1.84
CA LEU A 87 16.37 -8.48 -2.13
C LEU A 87 16.44 -8.77 -3.63
N LEU A 88 15.31 -8.80 -4.34
CA LEU A 88 15.30 -8.96 -5.79
C LEU A 88 15.99 -7.77 -6.49
N ILE A 89 15.78 -6.54 -6.01
CA ILE A 89 16.53 -5.37 -6.52
C ILE A 89 18.03 -5.53 -6.27
N LEU A 90 18.41 -5.93 -5.06
CA LEU A 90 19.79 -6.08 -4.65
C LEU A 90 20.52 -7.15 -5.48
N VAL A 91 19.92 -8.33 -5.65
CA VAL A 91 20.56 -9.52 -6.22
C VAL A 91 20.35 -9.64 -7.73
N VAL A 92 19.14 -9.35 -8.22
CA VAL A 92 18.73 -9.61 -9.60
C VAL A 92 18.90 -8.39 -10.48
N SER A 93 18.24 -7.27 -10.17
CA SER A 93 18.27 -6.10 -11.07
C SER A 93 19.57 -5.32 -11.00
N ARG A 94 20.29 -5.42 -9.88
CA ARG A 94 21.56 -4.70 -9.62
C ARG A 94 21.49 -3.22 -9.97
N ARG A 95 20.32 -2.59 -9.83
CA ARG A 95 20.07 -1.16 -10.12
C ARG A 95 20.97 -0.21 -9.33
N TRP A 96 21.59 -0.70 -8.27
CA TRP A 96 22.55 0.02 -7.46
C TRP A 96 23.94 0.10 -8.10
N SER A 97 24.25 -0.72 -9.10
CA SER A 97 25.60 -0.86 -9.69
C SER A 97 25.72 -0.27 -11.09
N GLY A 98 26.92 0.21 -11.44
CA GLY A 98 27.30 0.55 -12.83
C GLY A 98 27.28 2.04 -13.19
N GLY A 99 27.12 2.92 -12.20
CA GLY A 99 27.25 4.38 -12.38
C GLY A 99 28.62 4.90 -12.00
N TYR A 100 29.04 6.01 -12.61
CA TYR A 100 30.24 6.75 -12.22
C TYR A 100 29.86 8.18 -11.81
N LEU A 101 30.55 8.71 -10.80
CA LEU A 101 30.44 10.08 -10.33
C LEU A 101 31.28 11.02 -11.22
N ALA A 102 31.06 12.33 -11.08
CA ALA A 102 31.79 13.35 -11.85
C ALA A 102 33.32 13.33 -11.60
N ASP A 103 33.76 12.76 -10.48
CA ASP A 103 35.16 12.53 -10.12
C ASP A 103 35.73 11.20 -10.66
N GLY A 104 34.94 10.43 -11.42
CA GLY A 104 35.31 9.13 -11.98
C GLY A 104 35.21 7.96 -11.01
N SER A 105 34.81 8.18 -9.75
CA SER A 105 34.62 7.11 -8.78
C SER A 105 33.29 6.35 -9.00
N SER A 106 33.20 5.10 -8.55
CA SER A 106 31.98 4.29 -8.70
C SER A 106 30.84 4.83 -7.83
N ALA A 107 29.65 5.01 -8.41
CA ALA A 107 28.44 5.41 -7.70
C ALA A 107 27.78 4.27 -6.89
N ASP A 108 28.35 3.05 -6.94
CA ASP A 108 27.78 1.84 -6.36
C ASP A 108 27.50 1.95 -4.86
N LEU A 109 28.39 2.60 -4.10
CA LEU A 109 28.20 2.81 -2.66
C LEU A 109 27.00 3.71 -2.38
N TYR A 110 26.79 4.75 -3.19
CA TYR A 110 25.62 5.63 -3.09
C TYR A 110 24.34 4.87 -3.46
N GLY A 111 24.38 4.03 -4.49
CA GLY A 111 23.27 3.15 -4.87
C GLY A 111 22.88 2.19 -3.74
N LEU A 112 23.85 1.49 -3.15
CA LEU A 112 23.63 0.57 -2.03
C LEU A 112 23.11 1.30 -0.79
N ARG A 113 23.68 2.47 -0.46
CA ARG A 113 23.21 3.30 0.65
C ARG A 113 21.76 3.74 0.44
N SER A 114 21.41 4.21 -0.76
CA SER A 114 20.04 4.61 -1.10
C SER A 114 19.07 3.44 -0.96
N LEU A 115 19.44 2.26 -1.47
CA LEU A 115 18.65 1.04 -1.34
C LEU A 115 18.46 0.64 0.13
N ALA A 116 19.50 0.73 0.95
CA ALA A 116 19.41 0.45 2.39
C ALA A 116 18.48 1.43 3.11
N ILE A 117 18.57 2.74 2.83
CA ILE A 117 17.70 3.77 3.41
C ILE A 117 16.24 3.53 3.01
N MET A 118 15.97 3.27 1.73
CA MET A 118 14.62 2.99 1.24
C MET A 118 14.05 1.71 1.85
N THR A 119 14.86 0.65 1.93
CA THR A 119 14.46 -0.61 2.60
C THR A 119 14.09 -0.35 4.06
N ALA A 120 14.91 0.40 4.79
CA ALA A 120 14.64 0.74 6.19
C ALA A 120 13.34 1.56 6.34
N ALA A 121 13.14 2.57 5.49
CA ALA A 121 11.92 3.39 5.50
C ALA A 121 10.65 2.54 5.28
N TRP A 122 10.66 1.64 4.30
CA TRP A 122 9.53 0.75 4.02
C TRP A 122 9.32 -0.32 5.08
N LEU A 123 10.38 -0.79 5.75
CA LEU A 123 10.24 -1.68 6.91
C LEU A 123 9.58 -0.97 8.09
N VAL A 124 9.96 0.27 8.37
CA VAL A 124 9.30 1.09 9.40
C VAL A 124 7.83 1.32 9.04
N ALA A 125 7.54 1.69 7.79
CA ALA A 125 6.16 1.83 7.32
C ALA A 125 5.37 0.51 7.49
N SER A 126 5.97 -0.63 7.17
CA SER A 126 5.36 -1.97 7.33
C SER A 126 5.07 -2.31 8.79
N LEU A 127 5.95 -1.93 9.72
CA LEU A 127 5.76 -2.13 11.17
C LEU A 127 4.60 -1.31 11.73
N ILE A 128 4.28 -0.16 11.14
CA ILE A 128 3.15 0.70 11.54
C ILE A 128 1.87 0.28 10.81
N ALA A 129 1.93 0.14 9.48
CA ALA A 129 0.78 -0.16 8.64
C ALA A 129 0.26 -1.58 8.88
N GLY A 130 1.14 -2.57 9.11
CA GLY A 130 0.76 -3.96 9.34
C GLY A 130 -0.23 -4.15 10.48
N PRO A 131 0.10 -3.73 11.72
CA PRO A 131 -0.82 -3.82 12.85
C PRO A 131 -2.11 -3.03 12.63
N MET A 132 -2.00 -1.81 12.09
CA MET A 132 -3.16 -0.93 11.86
C MET A 132 -4.15 -1.56 10.86
N LEU A 133 -3.67 -1.98 9.69
CA LEU A 133 -4.51 -2.58 8.65
C LEU A 133 -4.99 -3.98 9.04
N GLY A 134 -4.16 -4.76 9.75
CA GLY A 134 -4.54 -6.05 10.30
C GLY A 134 -5.72 -5.92 11.28
N LEU A 135 -5.66 -4.96 12.21
CA LEU A 135 -6.74 -4.68 13.16
C LEU A 135 -8.00 -4.15 12.48
N LEU A 136 -7.87 -3.23 11.52
CA LEU A 136 -9.01 -2.71 10.76
C LEU A 136 -9.71 -3.85 10.01
N GLY A 137 -8.93 -4.69 9.30
CA GLY A 137 -9.43 -5.88 8.63
C GLY A 137 -10.20 -6.80 9.57
N HIS A 138 -9.61 -7.13 10.72
CA HIS A 138 -10.26 -7.98 11.72
C HIS A 138 -11.57 -7.35 12.25
N ARG A 139 -11.54 -6.06 12.60
CA ARG A 139 -12.71 -5.32 13.11
C ARG A 139 -13.85 -5.25 12.12
N THR A 140 -13.58 -5.13 10.82
CA THR A 140 -14.65 -5.19 9.82
C THR A 140 -15.42 -6.51 9.87
N ARG A 141 -14.80 -7.62 10.31
CA ARG A 141 -15.49 -8.91 10.41
C ARG A 141 -16.20 -9.13 11.74
N THR A 142 -15.65 -8.62 12.84
CA THR A 142 -16.04 -9.06 14.20
C THR A 142 -16.87 -8.05 14.99
N THR A 143 -16.92 -6.78 14.57
CA THR A 143 -17.64 -5.73 15.29
C THR A 143 -19.08 -5.56 14.81
N GLN A 144 -19.89 -4.86 15.62
CA GLN A 144 -21.24 -4.43 15.25
C GLN A 144 -21.22 -3.52 14.02
N THR A 145 -22.38 -3.35 13.37
CA THR A 145 -22.53 -2.63 12.09
C THR A 145 -21.81 -1.27 12.05
N THR A 146 -21.99 -0.43 13.08
CA THR A 146 -21.34 0.89 13.15
C THR A 146 -19.81 0.79 13.30
N GLY A 147 -19.32 -0.16 14.10
CA GLY A 147 -17.89 -0.41 14.27
C GLY A 147 -17.24 -0.95 12.99
N SER A 148 -17.94 -1.82 12.26
CA SER A 148 -17.48 -2.34 10.98
C SER A 148 -17.47 -1.25 9.90
N ALA A 149 -18.52 -0.42 9.84
CA ALA A 149 -18.61 0.73 8.95
C ALA A 149 -17.46 1.73 9.20
N LEU A 150 -17.17 2.04 10.47
CA LEU A 150 -16.05 2.88 10.85
C LEU A 150 -14.70 2.28 10.41
N ALA A 151 -14.46 0.99 10.71
CA ALA A 151 -13.21 0.33 10.35
C ALA A 151 -13.02 0.22 8.83
N ALA A 152 -14.09 -0.08 8.09
CA ALA A 152 -14.07 -0.12 6.62
C ALA A 152 -13.82 1.28 6.04
N GLY A 153 -14.49 2.31 6.56
CA GLY A 153 -14.29 3.69 6.15
C GLY A 153 -12.85 4.15 6.37
N ILE A 154 -12.29 3.94 7.57
CA ILE A 154 -10.89 4.27 7.89
C ILE A 154 -9.94 3.53 6.93
N ALA A 155 -10.13 2.22 6.72
CA ALA A 155 -9.28 1.45 5.81
C ALA A 155 -9.34 1.96 4.37
N CYS A 156 -10.54 2.24 3.83
CA CYS A 156 -10.69 2.77 2.48
C CYS A 156 -10.10 4.19 2.35
N GLY A 157 -10.24 5.02 3.38
CA GLY A 157 -9.66 6.35 3.43
C GLY A 157 -8.12 6.33 3.44
N LEU A 158 -7.51 5.45 4.26
CA LEU A 158 -6.06 5.24 4.28
C LEU A 158 -5.53 4.79 2.90
N LEU A 159 -6.21 3.83 2.28
CA LEU A 159 -5.77 3.25 1.00
C LEU A 159 -5.94 4.20 -0.20
N SER A 160 -6.90 5.13 -0.14
CA SER A 160 -7.15 6.09 -1.22
C SER A 160 -6.41 7.43 -1.05
N GLY A 161 -5.83 7.69 0.12
CA GLY A 161 -5.22 8.99 0.44
C GLY A 161 -4.14 9.45 -0.54
N GLN A 162 -3.28 8.54 -1.01
CA GLN A 162 -2.27 8.86 -2.03
C GLN A 162 -2.94 9.29 -3.34
N GLY A 163 -3.90 8.51 -3.84
CA GLY A 163 -4.63 8.84 -5.06
C GLY A 163 -5.32 10.20 -4.98
N TRP A 164 -5.92 10.53 -3.84
CA TRP A 164 -6.52 11.85 -3.62
C TRP A 164 -5.49 13.00 -3.62
N GLN A 165 -4.33 12.81 -3.00
CA GLN A 165 -3.25 13.79 -3.02
C GLN A 165 -2.74 14.02 -4.46
N GLU A 166 -2.60 12.96 -5.23
CA GLU A 166 -2.13 13.03 -6.61
C GLU A 166 -3.14 13.73 -7.52
N ILE A 167 -4.45 13.45 -7.36
CA ILE A 167 -5.53 14.14 -8.06
C ILE A 167 -5.60 15.62 -7.65
N ALA A 168 -5.40 15.94 -6.37
CA ALA A 168 -5.39 17.33 -5.91
C ALA A 168 -4.19 18.12 -6.46
N ALA A 169 -3.02 17.47 -6.56
CA ALA A 169 -1.82 18.08 -7.11
C ALA A 169 -1.88 18.27 -8.63
N ALA A 170 -2.62 17.41 -9.34
CA ALA A 170 -2.81 17.51 -10.76
C ALA A 170 -4.27 17.13 -11.11
N PRO A 171 -5.15 18.14 -11.23
CA PRO A 171 -6.57 17.88 -11.39
C PRO A 171 -6.92 17.19 -12.72
N PRO A 172 -7.98 16.36 -12.76
CA PRO A 172 -8.32 15.56 -13.95
C PRO A 172 -8.64 16.41 -15.17
N TRP A 173 -9.23 17.60 -14.98
CA TRP A 173 -9.57 18.51 -16.08
C TRP A 173 -8.33 19.08 -16.77
N VAL A 174 -7.22 19.25 -16.05
CA VAL A 174 -5.94 19.68 -16.64
C VAL A 174 -5.40 18.57 -17.55
N PHE A 175 -5.51 17.31 -17.13
CA PHE A 175 -5.14 16.16 -17.95
C PHE A 175 -6.07 15.93 -19.13
N LEU A 176 -7.38 16.18 -18.98
CA LEU A 176 -8.32 16.07 -20.08
C LEU A 176 -8.07 17.14 -21.14
N ALA A 177 -7.70 18.36 -20.74
CA ALA A 177 -7.27 19.41 -21.66
C ALA A 177 -5.98 19.01 -22.40
N ALA A 178 -4.94 18.62 -21.67
CA ALA A 178 -3.67 18.23 -22.29
C ALA A 178 -3.74 16.89 -23.07
N ALA A 179 -4.68 16.00 -22.74
CA ALA A 179 -4.96 14.79 -23.52
C ALA A 179 -5.69 15.12 -24.83
N ALA A 180 -6.54 16.15 -24.85
CA ALA A 180 -7.16 16.64 -26.09
C ALA A 180 -6.11 17.19 -27.07
N ASP A 181 -5.01 17.73 -26.53
CA ASP A 181 -3.86 18.22 -27.30
C ASP A 181 -2.82 17.12 -27.61
N GLY A 182 -3.06 15.87 -27.17
CA GLY A 182 -2.19 14.72 -27.42
C GLY A 182 -0.93 14.64 -26.54
N GLU A 183 -0.80 15.49 -25.52
CA GLU A 183 0.40 15.62 -24.70
C GLU A 183 0.45 14.66 -23.49
N VAL A 184 -0.68 14.04 -23.14
CA VAL A 184 -0.78 13.18 -21.94
C VAL A 184 -0.92 11.71 -22.29
N ALA A 185 -0.05 10.88 -21.71
CA ALA A 185 -0.16 9.44 -21.80
C ALA A 185 -1.44 8.95 -21.06
N PRO A 186 -2.38 8.26 -21.73
CA PRO A 186 -3.66 7.84 -21.14
C PRO A 186 -3.50 6.88 -19.93
N GLY A 187 -2.35 6.21 -19.81
CA GLY A 187 -2.04 5.35 -18.66
C GLY A 187 -1.88 6.09 -17.34
N PHE A 188 -1.54 7.38 -17.38
CA PHE A 188 -1.29 8.15 -16.16
C PHE A 188 -2.60 8.41 -15.44
N LEU A 189 -3.60 8.90 -16.18
CA LEU A 189 -4.94 9.13 -15.64
C LEU A 189 -5.56 7.82 -15.14
N ALA A 190 -5.42 6.73 -15.90
CA ALA A 190 -5.90 5.41 -15.49
C ALA A 190 -5.26 4.95 -14.17
N ALA A 191 -3.94 5.09 -14.03
CA ALA A 191 -3.22 4.75 -12.80
C ALA A 191 -3.71 5.54 -11.57
N LYS A 192 -3.96 6.86 -11.72
CA LYS A 192 -4.50 7.70 -10.64
C LYS A 192 -5.93 7.32 -10.27
N LEU A 193 -6.78 7.09 -11.27
CA LEU A 193 -8.15 6.66 -11.06
C LEU A 193 -8.22 5.31 -10.35
N ILE A 194 -7.35 4.35 -10.69
CA ILE A 194 -7.27 3.06 -10.01
C ILE A 194 -7.02 3.23 -8.51
N GLN A 195 -6.11 4.14 -8.12
CA GLN A 195 -5.78 4.37 -6.71
C GLN A 195 -6.96 4.91 -5.88
N VAL A 196 -7.95 5.55 -6.51
CA VAL A 196 -9.14 6.07 -5.83
C VAL A 196 -10.35 5.16 -6.00
N ILE A 197 -10.58 4.63 -7.20
CA ILE A 197 -11.74 3.80 -7.51
C ILE A 197 -11.63 2.45 -6.81
N LEU A 198 -10.45 1.84 -6.74
CA LEU A 198 -10.32 0.50 -6.17
C LEU A 198 -10.67 0.45 -4.67
N PRO A 199 -10.19 1.36 -3.80
CA PRO A 199 -10.62 1.40 -2.40
C PRO A 199 -12.10 1.71 -2.25
N LEU A 200 -12.68 2.56 -3.11
CA LEU A 200 -14.12 2.85 -3.11
C LEU A 200 -14.94 1.61 -3.50
N ALA A 201 -14.51 0.88 -4.51
CA ALA A 201 -15.16 -0.37 -4.95
C ALA A 201 -15.11 -1.43 -3.84
N ILE A 202 -14.00 -1.53 -3.12
CA ILE A 202 -13.85 -2.42 -1.96
C ILE A 202 -14.78 -1.96 -0.82
N GLY A 203 -14.85 -0.65 -0.55
CA GLY A 203 -15.77 -0.08 0.43
C GLY A 203 -17.24 -0.37 0.09
N ALA A 204 -17.62 -0.21 -1.18
CA ALA A 204 -18.96 -0.53 -1.68
C ALA A 204 -19.27 -2.03 -1.57
N TRP A 205 -18.32 -2.89 -1.94
CA TRP A 205 -18.43 -4.34 -1.77
C TRP A 205 -18.60 -4.73 -0.30
N LEU A 206 -17.80 -4.15 0.61
CA LEU A 206 -17.94 -4.38 2.05
C LEU A 206 -19.30 -3.89 2.56
N ALA A 207 -19.76 -2.73 2.12
CA ALA A 207 -21.05 -2.18 2.49
C ALA A 207 -22.21 -3.07 2.03
N HIS A 208 -22.10 -3.66 0.84
CA HIS A 208 -23.06 -4.61 0.31
C HIS A 208 -23.07 -5.93 1.10
N VAL A 209 -21.92 -6.61 1.18
CA VAL A 209 -21.81 -7.95 1.80
C VAL A 209 -22.15 -7.92 3.29
N GLN A 210 -21.79 -6.84 4.01
CA GLN A 210 -22.03 -6.73 5.44
C GLN A 210 -23.26 -5.91 5.81
N ARG A 211 -24.08 -5.54 4.83
CA ARG A 211 -25.29 -4.72 5.04
C ARG A 211 -24.99 -3.43 5.82
N LEU A 212 -23.82 -2.82 5.58
CA LEU A 212 -23.40 -1.57 6.23
C LEU A 212 -24.20 -0.36 5.71
N TRP A 213 -25.12 -0.57 4.76
CA TRP A 213 -26.01 0.47 4.25
C TRP A 213 -26.78 1.21 5.35
N ARG A 214 -27.03 0.59 6.51
CA ARG A 214 -27.66 1.28 7.66
C ARG A 214 -26.74 2.29 8.36
N ALA A 215 -25.43 2.08 8.26
CA ALA A 215 -24.40 2.93 8.86
C ALA A 215 -23.56 3.63 7.78
N TRP A 216 -24.15 3.88 6.60
CA TRP A 216 -23.49 4.56 5.50
C TRP A 216 -22.92 5.94 5.87
N PRO A 217 -23.56 6.77 6.75
CA PRO A 217 -22.99 8.08 7.09
C PRO A 217 -21.68 7.92 7.87
N THR A 218 -21.62 6.98 8.80
CA THR A 218 -20.40 6.68 9.57
C THR A 218 -19.27 6.21 8.66
N LEU A 219 -19.59 5.34 7.69
CA LEU A 219 -18.61 4.86 6.71
C LEU A 219 -18.04 6.03 5.89
N LEU A 220 -18.91 6.89 5.34
CA LEU A 220 -18.47 8.01 4.50
C LEU A 220 -17.69 9.06 5.28
N ILE A 221 -18.16 9.45 6.47
CA ILE A 221 -17.44 10.42 7.30
C ILE A 221 -16.05 9.91 7.63
N ALA A 222 -15.96 8.66 8.10
CA ALA A 222 -14.68 8.04 8.42
C ALA A 222 -13.76 7.97 7.21
N MET A 223 -14.30 7.59 6.05
CA MET A 223 -13.55 7.51 4.81
C MET A 223 -13.04 8.87 4.35
N ILE A 224 -13.90 9.90 4.30
CA ILE A 224 -13.54 11.25 3.87
C ILE A 224 -12.52 11.86 4.81
N SER A 225 -12.75 11.82 6.13
CA SER A 225 -11.82 12.37 7.12
C SER A 225 -10.46 11.68 7.04
N THR A 226 -10.44 10.35 6.94
CA THR A 226 -9.19 9.59 6.88
C THR A 226 -8.48 9.78 5.53
N ALA A 227 -9.21 9.85 4.42
CA ALA A 227 -8.65 10.15 3.10
C ALA A 227 -8.02 11.53 3.08
N ALA A 228 -8.70 12.55 3.62
CA ALA A 228 -8.18 13.91 3.70
C ALA A 228 -6.92 14.01 4.56
N LEU A 229 -6.92 13.38 5.75
CA LEU A 229 -5.74 13.34 6.62
C LEU A 229 -4.56 12.61 5.96
N THR A 230 -4.84 11.50 5.29
CA THR A 230 -3.79 10.71 4.61
C THR A 230 -3.24 11.45 3.39
N ALA A 231 -4.11 12.13 2.63
CA ALA A 231 -3.70 12.97 1.50
C ALA A 231 -2.82 14.14 1.96
N LEU A 232 -3.18 14.79 3.08
CA LEU A 232 -2.37 15.83 3.69
C LEU A 232 -1.01 15.29 4.15
N LEU A 233 -0.97 14.11 4.76
CA LEU A 233 0.27 13.47 5.18
C LEU A 233 1.19 13.18 3.98
N TRP A 234 0.64 12.66 2.88
CA TRP A 234 1.40 12.46 1.63
C TRP A 234 1.93 13.77 1.06
N GLN A 235 1.14 14.84 1.12
CA GLN A 235 1.58 16.16 0.67
C GLN A 235 2.75 16.68 1.53
N LEU A 236 2.68 16.52 2.85
CA LEU A 236 3.76 16.89 3.75
C LEU A 236 5.03 16.07 3.51
N LEU A 237 4.89 14.76 3.30
CA LEU A 237 6.01 13.87 2.95
C LEU A 237 6.66 14.30 1.63
N ARG A 238 5.86 14.62 0.61
CA ARG A 238 6.35 15.11 -0.68
C ARG A 238 7.12 16.42 -0.52
N VAL A 239 6.58 17.37 0.24
CA VAL A 239 7.25 18.65 0.50
C VAL A 239 8.54 18.46 1.28
N ALA A 240 8.55 17.59 2.29
CA ALA A 240 9.76 17.27 3.04
C ALA A 240 10.82 16.59 2.16
N ALA A 241 10.43 15.60 1.35
CA ALA A 241 11.33 14.94 0.41
C ALA A 241 11.98 15.92 -0.56
N ASN A 242 11.21 16.88 -1.10
CA ASN A 242 11.74 17.89 -2.02
C ASN A 242 12.66 18.93 -1.35
N ARG A 243 12.62 19.08 -0.02
CA ARG A 243 13.44 20.05 0.72
C ARG A 243 14.73 19.45 1.28
N PHE A 244 14.72 18.15 1.56
CA PHE A 244 15.82 17.47 2.27
C PHE A 244 16.50 16.37 1.44
N GLY A 245 15.95 16.01 0.28
CA GLY A 245 16.54 15.08 -0.70
C GLY A 245 17.15 15.83 -1.86
#